data_AF-A0A369IJC0-F1
#
_entry.id   AF-A0A369IJC0-F1
#
_cell.length_a   1.000
_cell.length_b   1.000
_cell.length_c   1.000
_cell.angle_alpha   90.00
_cell.angle_beta   90.00
_cell.angle_gamma   90.00
#
_symmetry.space_group_name_H-M   'P 1'
#
loop_
_entity.id
_entity.type
_entity.pdbx_description
1 polymer ?
#
loop_
_entity_poly.entity_id
_entity_poly.type
_entity_poly.pdbx_seq_one_letter_code
_entity_poly.pdbx_strand_id
1 'polypeptide(L)'
;MRTSFFLLFIVSLLASRTTMIAQELVNNSEREIVFKSVNVIPMDKEQVIENQTVIVKNGRITALGDAAKVKVSKGALVIDAKGKYLTPGWAEIHAHVPQTDDFEPMKEVLMLYLANGITTIRGMLGHQKHLELRSKINNGSILGPHFYTTGPSFNGQTVKTAERGAEMVREQKAAGYDFLKLHPGLTRETFPAIAKTAKEVGIPFVGHVSFNVGVWRAIDAKYSTIDHLDGFIEALTPGIDTLVEQEAGLFGAWIADRADVSLIPKLIEGLRNNHIRVVPTQALAERWQSPLSAEAFTNAPEMKYMKPEQVKGWANTKNTYNSNPNFSKARAEKLIQIRRKLLYECQKNGVEILLGSDAPQIFNVPGFSIHHEMKYLVDAGLTPYETLRTGTVNVASYLNKPDSGIIKTGNVSDLVLLNGNPLQDINQTRQIEGVMIGTNWLSKAYLEKELKKLEKK
;
A
#
# COMPACT_ATOMS: atom_id res chain seq x y z
N MET A 1 -30.95 76.48 32.76
CA MET A 1 -30.19 75.25 33.07
C MET A 1 -29.81 74.59 31.76
N ARG A 2 -28.50 74.44 31.50
CA ARG A 2 -27.95 73.75 30.32
C ARG A 2 -28.05 72.24 30.53
N THR A 3 -28.60 71.50 29.58
CA THR A 3 -28.49 70.04 29.52
C THR A 3 -27.98 69.64 28.14
N SER A 4 -26.72 69.19 28.10
CA SER A 4 -26.05 68.64 26.92
C SER A 4 -26.53 67.21 26.68
N PHE A 5 -26.96 66.90 25.45
CA PHE A 5 -27.16 65.53 24.97
C PHE A 5 -25.89 65.06 24.26
N PHE A 6 -25.24 64.03 24.80
CA PHE A 6 -24.16 63.29 24.14
C PHE A 6 -24.78 62.23 23.23
N LEU A 7 -24.52 62.31 21.91
CA LEU A 7 -24.85 61.25 20.96
C LEU A 7 -23.68 60.24 20.94
N LEU A 8 -23.92 59.01 21.41
CA LEU A 8 -22.96 57.91 21.27
C LEU A 8 -23.17 57.24 19.90
N PHE A 9 -22.20 57.35 18.99
CA PHE A 9 -22.16 56.57 17.76
C PHE A 9 -21.62 55.17 18.07
N ILE A 10 -22.47 54.15 18.02
CA ILE A 10 -22.04 52.74 18.04
C ILE A 10 -21.71 52.35 16.60
N VAL A 11 -20.41 52.26 16.28
CA VAL A 11 -19.93 51.65 15.05
C VAL A 11 -19.93 50.14 15.25
N SER A 12 -20.91 49.44 14.67
CA SER A 12 -20.93 47.98 14.59
C SER A 12 -19.96 47.53 13.49
N LEU A 13 -18.76 47.07 13.89
CA LEU A 13 -17.89 46.30 13.01
C LEU A 13 -18.55 44.94 12.72
N LEU A 14 -19.19 44.82 11.55
CA LEU A 14 -19.55 43.53 10.97
C LEU A 14 -18.27 42.83 10.49
N ALA A 15 -17.62 42.10 11.39
CA ALA A 15 -16.61 41.11 11.01
C ALA A 15 -17.31 40.01 10.20
N SER A 16 -17.12 40.03 8.88
CA SER A 16 -17.56 38.95 7.99
C SER A 16 -16.79 37.69 8.38
N ARG A 17 -17.40 36.83 9.18
CA ARG A 17 -16.92 35.47 9.42
C ARG A 17 -17.17 34.71 8.12
N THR A 18 -16.17 34.62 7.26
CA THR A 18 -16.08 33.54 6.28
C THR A 18 -15.92 32.24 7.06
N THR A 19 -17.04 31.63 7.42
CA THR A 19 -17.08 30.22 7.79
C THR A 19 -16.48 29.48 6.60
N MET A 20 -15.26 28.98 6.78
CA MET A 20 -14.67 27.99 5.89
C MET A 20 -15.55 26.75 6.04
N ILE A 21 -16.66 26.70 5.29
CA ILE A 21 -17.44 25.49 5.15
C ILE A 21 -16.50 24.53 4.43
N ALA A 22 -15.87 23.64 5.20
CA ALA A 22 -15.13 22.52 4.65
C ALA A 22 -16.04 21.87 3.61
N GLN A 23 -15.59 21.83 2.36
CA GLN A 23 -16.37 21.30 1.26
C GLN A 23 -16.77 19.86 1.63
N GLU A 24 -18.08 19.59 1.66
CA GLU A 24 -18.60 18.24 1.84
C GLU A 24 -18.07 17.32 0.73
N LEU A 25 -18.07 16.00 0.98
CA LEU A 25 -17.75 15.01 -0.05
C LEU A 25 -18.56 15.30 -1.32
N VAL A 26 -17.89 15.51 -2.44
CA VAL A 26 -18.56 15.77 -3.71
C VAL A 26 -18.68 14.47 -4.49
N ASN A 27 -19.91 14.08 -4.81
CA ASN A 27 -20.19 12.87 -5.59
C ASN A 27 -20.34 13.21 -7.09
N ASN A 28 -19.51 12.60 -7.93
CA ASN A 28 -19.54 12.79 -9.38
C ASN A 28 -20.70 12.07 -10.09
N SER A 29 -21.54 11.33 -9.35
CA SER A 29 -22.84 10.86 -9.85
C SER A 29 -23.82 12.02 -10.05
N GLU A 30 -23.69 13.09 -9.24
CA GLU A 30 -24.61 14.23 -9.23
C GLU A 30 -24.16 15.33 -10.20
N ARG A 31 -22.85 15.60 -10.29
CA ARG A 31 -22.27 16.59 -11.21
C ARG A 31 -20.95 16.14 -11.79
N GLU A 32 -20.53 16.69 -12.92
CA GLU A 32 -19.17 16.44 -13.44
C GLU A 32 -18.12 17.05 -12.49
N ILE A 33 -16.97 16.41 -12.38
CA ILE A 33 -15.78 17.00 -11.74
C ILE A 33 -14.73 17.19 -12.82
N VAL A 34 -14.13 18.37 -12.89
CA VAL A 34 -13.21 18.79 -13.94
C VAL A 34 -11.91 19.26 -13.33
N PHE A 35 -10.83 18.55 -13.62
CA PHE A 35 -9.47 19.01 -13.32
C PHE A 35 -8.98 19.85 -14.49
N LYS A 36 -8.86 21.17 -14.28
CA LYS A 36 -8.51 22.12 -15.33
C LYS A 36 -7.02 22.48 -15.25
N SER A 37 -6.36 22.54 -16.41
CA SER A 37 -4.95 22.94 -16.56
C SER A 37 -3.96 22.06 -15.78
N VAL A 38 -4.25 20.77 -15.65
CA VAL A 38 -3.45 19.82 -14.87
C VAL A 38 -2.36 19.15 -15.71
N ASN A 39 -1.23 18.82 -15.10
CA ASN A 39 -0.22 17.96 -15.71
C ASN A 39 -0.58 16.50 -15.44
N VAL A 40 -0.78 15.69 -16.47
CA VAL A 40 -1.21 14.30 -16.32
C VAL A 40 -0.01 13.37 -16.43
N ILE A 41 0.13 12.46 -15.47
CA ILE A 41 1.05 11.33 -15.50
C ILE A 41 0.20 10.10 -15.79
N PRO A 42 0.04 9.68 -17.07
CA PRO A 42 -1.01 8.73 -17.42
C PRO A 42 -0.68 7.30 -17.00
N MET A 43 0.60 6.98 -16.80
CA MET A 43 1.15 5.65 -16.52
C MET A 43 1.08 4.64 -17.68
N ASP A 44 0.74 5.07 -18.90
CA ASP A 44 0.83 4.26 -20.13
C ASP A 44 2.27 4.16 -20.67
N LYS A 45 3.05 5.22 -20.49
CA LYS A 45 4.50 5.32 -20.70
C LYS A 45 5.09 6.40 -19.78
N GLU A 46 6.40 6.48 -19.71
CA GLU A 46 7.10 7.50 -18.92
C GLU A 46 6.96 8.87 -19.59
N GLN A 47 5.98 9.66 -19.14
CA GLN A 47 5.71 10.99 -19.68
C GLN A 47 4.91 11.85 -18.70
N VAL A 48 4.96 13.16 -18.93
CA VAL A 48 4.02 14.15 -18.39
C VAL A 48 3.31 14.79 -19.59
N ILE A 49 1.98 14.79 -19.57
CA ILE A 49 1.15 15.51 -20.55
C ILE A 49 0.67 16.81 -19.89
N GLU A 50 1.25 17.93 -20.28
CA GLU A 50 1.02 19.20 -19.60
C GLU A 50 -0.30 19.87 -19.97
N ASN A 51 -0.81 20.70 -19.05
CA ASN A 51 -1.92 21.63 -19.27
C ASN A 51 -3.21 20.98 -19.85
N GLN A 52 -3.57 19.80 -19.35
CA GLN A 52 -4.73 19.05 -19.78
C GLN A 52 -5.99 19.43 -18.99
N THR A 53 -7.15 19.13 -19.58
CA THR A 53 -8.45 19.10 -18.91
C THR A 53 -8.91 17.64 -18.79
N VAL A 54 -9.18 17.20 -17.57
CA VAL A 54 -9.70 15.85 -17.28
C VAL A 54 -11.10 15.98 -16.70
N ILE A 55 -12.08 15.30 -17.32
CA ILE A 55 -13.46 15.26 -16.83
C ILE A 55 -13.74 13.86 -16.29
N VAL A 56 -14.34 13.82 -15.11
CA VAL A 56 -14.85 12.60 -14.50
C VAL A 56 -16.35 12.71 -14.22
N LYS A 57 -17.08 11.61 -14.47
CA LYS A 57 -18.51 11.49 -14.24
C LYS A 57 -18.84 10.02 -13.98
N ASN A 58 -19.73 9.74 -13.01
CA ASN A 58 -20.20 8.39 -12.69
C ASN A 58 -19.05 7.38 -12.49
N GLY A 59 -18.00 7.80 -11.77
CA GLY A 59 -16.85 6.95 -11.47
C GLY A 59 -15.90 6.66 -12.62
N ARG A 60 -16.02 7.36 -13.75
CA ARG A 60 -15.17 7.17 -14.94
C ARG A 60 -14.60 8.48 -15.48
N ILE A 61 -13.45 8.37 -16.13
CA ILE A 61 -12.85 9.46 -16.91
C ILE A 61 -13.60 9.54 -18.25
N THR A 62 -14.36 10.62 -18.47
CA THR A 62 -15.17 10.81 -19.68
C THR A 62 -14.46 11.62 -20.75
N ALA A 63 -13.50 12.46 -20.38
CA ALA A 63 -12.69 13.22 -21.33
C ALA A 63 -11.28 13.51 -20.75
N LEU A 64 -10.30 13.53 -21.65
CA LEU A 64 -8.92 13.96 -21.41
C LEU A 64 -8.46 14.70 -22.66
N GLY A 65 -8.02 15.95 -22.54
CA GLY A 65 -7.47 16.70 -23.67
C GLY A 65 -7.28 18.19 -23.39
N ASP A 66 -6.82 18.92 -24.41
CA ASP A 66 -6.62 20.37 -24.34
C ASP A 66 -7.90 21.11 -23.94
N ALA A 67 -7.77 22.17 -23.13
CA ALA A 67 -8.91 22.94 -22.63
C ALA A 67 -9.83 23.49 -23.73
N ALA A 68 -9.31 23.79 -24.93
CA ALA A 68 -10.09 24.26 -26.07
C ALA A 68 -10.95 23.16 -26.74
N LYS A 69 -10.59 21.88 -26.52
CA LYS A 69 -11.23 20.72 -27.16
C LYS A 69 -12.25 20.03 -26.27
N VAL A 70 -12.23 20.30 -24.97
CA VAL A 70 -13.08 19.64 -23.98
C VAL A 70 -14.20 20.57 -23.53
N LYS A 71 -15.46 20.16 -23.73
CA LYS A 71 -16.64 20.92 -23.30
C LYS A 71 -16.98 20.59 -21.84
N VAL A 72 -17.05 21.61 -21.00
CA VAL A 72 -17.40 21.49 -19.57
C VAL A 72 -18.90 21.81 -19.38
N SER A 73 -19.63 20.96 -18.65
CA SER A 73 -21.05 21.20 -18.38
C SER A 73 -21.31 22.42 -17.48
N LYS A 74 -22.42 23.13 -17.71
CA LYS A 74 -22.91 24.21 -16.85
C LYS A 74 -23.39 23.63 -15.52
N GLY A 75 -22.48 23.45 -14.57
CA GLY A 75 -22.77 22.80 -13.27
C GLY A 75 -21.64 21.89 -12.79
N ALA A 76 -20.61 21.65 -13.61
CA ALA A 76 -19.42 20.94 -13.20
C ALA A 76 -18.74 21.57 -11.97
N LEU A 77 -18.18 20.75 -11.09
CA LEU A 77 -17.20 21.22 -10.10
C LEU A 77 -15.87 21.38 -10.84
N VAL A 78 -15.37 22.60 -10.93
CA VAL A 78 -14.08 22.88 -11.57
C VAL A 78 -13.02 23.00 -10.49
N ILE A 79 -12.02 22.13 -10.56
CA ILE A 79 -10.80 22.17 -9.74
C ILE A 79 -9.71 22.82 -10.58
N ASP A 80 -9.23 23.99 -10.15
CA ASP A 80 -8.04 24.59 -10.74
C ASP A 80 -6.80 23.81 -10.31
N ALA A 81 -6.20 23.12 -11.27
CA ALA A 81 -5.07 22.24 -11.07
C ALA A 81 -3.83 22.72 -11.82
N LYS A 82 -3.76 24.03 -12.14
CA LYS A 82 -2.58 24.65 -12.75
C LYS A 82 -1.32 24.37 -11.93
N GLY A 83 -0.30 23.79 -12.58
CA GLY A 83 0.97 23.44 -11.95
C GLY A 83 0.95 22.19 -11.08
N LYS A 84 -0.23 21.56 -10.89
CA LYS A 84 -0.41 20.32 -10.14
C LYS A 84 -0.30 19.11 -11.08
N TYR A 85 -0.10 17.93 -10.50
CA TYR A 85 0.09 16.67 -11.21
C TYR A 85 -1.02 15.68 -10.87
N LEU A 86 -1.61 15.03 -11.88
CA LEU A 86 -2.64 14.01 -11.71
C LEU A 86 -2.06 12.64 -12.07
N THR A 87 -2.19 11.69 -11.16
CA THR A 87 -1.75 10.29 -11.30
C THR A 87 -2.92 9.34 -11.01
N PRO A 88 -2.92 8.09 -11.53
CA PRO A 88 -3.80 7.07 -10.99
C PRO A 88 -3.62 6.92 -9.47
N GLY A 89 -4.69 6.52 -8.79
CA GLY A 89 -4.62 6.13 -7.38
C GLY A 89 -3.70 4.93 -7.17
N TRP A 90 -3.00 4.93 -6.03
CA TRP A 90 -2.04 3.89 -5.70
C TRP A 90 -2.67 2.74 -4.93
N ALA A 91 -1.98 1.61 -4.92
CA ALA A 91 -2.37 0.44 -4.17
C ALA A 91 -1.38 0.10 -3.05
N GLU A 92 -1.90 -0.51 -1.98
CA GLU A 92 -1.14 -1.17 -0.92
C GLU A 92 -1.53 -2.64 -0.88
N ILE A 93 -0.66 -3.52 -1.39
CA ILE A 93 -0.94 -4.94 -1.58
C ILE A 93 -0.53 -5.79 -0.35
N HIS A 94 -0.10 -5.14 0.73
CA HIS A 94 0.16 -5.71 2.04
C HIS A 94 -0.41 -4.82 3.17
N ALA A 95 -1.74 -4.66 3.20
CA ALA A 95 -2.41 -3.92 4.26
C ALA A 95 -2.80 -4.84 5.42
N HIS A 96 -2.69 -4.33 6.64
CA HIS A 96 -3.32 -4.89 7.83
C HIS A 96 -4.53 -4.04 8.22
N VAL A 97 -5.72 -4.60 8.04
CA VAL A 97 -6.98 -4.05 8.53
C VAL A 97 -7.32 -4.78 9.84
N PRO A 98 -7.71 -4.07 10.92
CA PRO A 98 -7.99 -4.69 12.22
C PRO A 98 -8.91 -5.93 12.12
N GLN A 99 -8.52 -7.03 12.77
CA GLN A 99 -9.26 -8.29 12.78
C GLN A 99 -10.24 -8.33 13.96
N THR A 100 -11.31 -7.55 13.86
CA THR A 100 -12.34 -7.40 14.91
C THR A 100 -13.74 -7.45 14.29
N ASP A 101 -14.77 -7.54 15.13
CA ASP A 101 -16.17 -7.42 14.71
C ASP A 101 -16.66 -5.97 14.62
N ASP A 102 -15.83 -5.01 15.03
CA ASP A 102 -16.14 -3.57 14.98
C ASP A 102 -15.59 -2.91 13.70
N PHE A 103 -16.44 -2.18 13.00
CA PHE A 103 -16.06 -1.44 11.79
C PHE A 103 -15.31 -0.14 12.07
N GLU A 104 -15.51 0.50 13.22
CA GLU A 104 -14.89 1.81 13.48
C GLU A 104 -13.36 1.81 13.39
N PRO A 105 -12.61 0.90 14.07
CA PRO A 105 -11.16 0.86 13.90
C PRO A 105 -10.74 0.51 12.47
N MET A 106 -11.58 -0.21 11.71
CA MET A 106 -11.31 -0.47 10.29
C MET A 106 -11.46 0.83 9.47
N LYS A 107 -12.54 1.59 9.67
CA LYS A 107 -12.78 2.87 8.99
C LYS A 107 -11.66 3.88 9.24
N GLU A 108 -11.13 3.94 10.46
CA GLU A 108 -9.97 4.78 10.78
C GLU A 108 -8.78 4.43 9.87
N VAL A 109 -8.45 3.14 9.75
CA VAL A 109 -7.35 2.65 8.91
C VAL A 109 -7.62 2.91 7.41
N LEU A 110 -8.85 2.67 6.93
CA LEU A 110 -9.23 2.94 5.54
C LEU A 110 -9.09 4.43 5.20
N MET A 111 -9.44 5.33 6.13
CA MET A 111 -9.30 6.77 5.94
C MET A 111 -7.83 7.19 5.91
N LEU A 112 -6.95 6.59 6.73
CA LEU A 112 -5.51 6.84 6.65
C LEU A 112 -4.95 6.44 5.26
N TYR A 113 -5.42 5.34 4.68
CA TYR A 113 -5.05 4.95 3.33
C TYR A 113 -5.54 5.96 2.29
N LEU A 114 -6.83 6.33 2.31
CA LEU A 114 -7.38 7.31 1.36
C LEU A 114 -6.68 8.67 1.46
N ALA A 115 -6.39 9.14 2.66
CA ALA A 115 -5.72 10.43 2.87
C ALA A 115 -4.29 10.48 2.33
N ASN A 116 -3.69 9.31 2.07
CA ASN A 116 -2.37 9.17 1.47
C ASN A 116 -2.43 8.75 -0.02
N GLY A 117 -3.60 8.82 -0.66
CA GLY A 117 -3.76 8.54 -2.09
C GLY A 117 -3.85 7.05 -2.44
N ILE A 118 -4.06 6.17 -1.45
CA ILE A 118 -4.23 4.74 -1.66
C ILE A 118 -5.72 4.46 -1.93
N THR A 119 -6.03 4.06 -3.16
CA THR A 119 -7.39 3.77 -3.63
C THR A 119 -7.69 2.28 -3.73
N THR A 120 -6.68 1.41 -3.57
CA THR A 120 -6.84 -0.05 -3.53
C THR A 120 -5.99 -0.65 -2.42
N ILE A 121 -6.52 -1.60 -1.67
CA ILE A 121 -5.76 -2.36 -0.67
C ILE A 121 -6.01 -3.87 -0.76
N ARG A 122 -4.98 -4.68 -0.45
CA ARG A 122 -5.12 -6.12 -0.17
C ARG A 122 -4.85 -6.40 1.31
N GLY A 123 -5.88 -6.81 2.04
CA GLY A 123 -5.78 -7.25 3.43
C GLY A 123 -5.02 -8.57 3.57
N MET A 124 -3.94 -8.60 4.34
CA MET A 124 -3.05 -9.77 4.46
C MET A 124 -3.24 -10.61 5.71
N LEU A 125 -4.31 -10.37 6.48
CA LEU A 125 -4.77 -11.22 7.58
C LEU A 125 -6.29 -11.14 7.69
N GLY A 126 -7.00 -11.99 6.96
CA GLY A 126 -8.45 -11.95 6.84
C GLY A 126 -9.20 -12.23 8.14
N HIS A 127 -10.35 -11.58 8.28
CA HIS A 127 -11.38 -11.85 9.28
C HIS A 127 -12.74 -11.93 8.59
N GLN A 128 -13.70 -12.70 9.11
CA GLN A 128 -15.02 -12.84 8.47
C GLN A 128 -15.70 -11.49 8.25
N LYS A 129 -15.55 -10.57 9.22
CA LYS A 129 -16.09 -9.20 9.13
C LYS A 129 -15.51 -8.38 7.97
N HIS A 130 -14.33 -8.73 7.47
CA HIS A 130 -13.73 -8.07 6.30
C HIS A 130 -14.51 -8.34 5.01
N LEU A 131 -15.18 -9.49 4.89
CA LEU A 131 -16.05 -9.77 3.75
C LEU A 131 -17.29 -8.86 3.75
N GLU A 132 -17.85 -8.61 4.94
CA GLU A 132 -18.94 -7.63 5.10
C GLU A 132 -18.44 -6.20 4.86
N LEU A 133 -17.26 -5.84 5.37
CA LEU A 133 -16.61 -4.55 5.11
C LEU A 133 -16.47 -4.32 3.60
N ARG A 134 -15.94 -5.30 2.86
CA ARG A 134 -15.80 -5.24 1.40
C ARG A 134 -17.13 -4.98 0.71
N SER A 135 -18.19 -5.67 1.10
CA SER A 135 -19.54 -5.44 0.56
C SER A 135 -20.04 -4.03 0.85
N LYS A 136 -19.80 -3.51 2.06
CA LYS A 136 -20.17 -2.13 2.46
C LYS A 136 -19.37 -1.06 1.74
N ILE A 137 -18.10 -1.31 1.43
CA ILE A 137 -17.29 -0.44 0.57
C ILE A 137 -17.84 -0.45 -0.85
N ASN A 138 -18.08 -1.63 -1.42
CA ASN A 138 -18.55 -1.77 -2.80
C ASN A 138 -19.91 -1.12 -3.05
N ASN A 139 -20.79 -1.09 -2.05
CA ASN A 139 -22.10 -0.43 -2.15
C ASN A 139 -22.11 1.03 -1.67
N GLY A 140 -20.96 1.57 -1.24
CA GLY A 140 -20.81 2.96 -0.83
C GLY A 140 -21.30 3.30 0.58
N SER A 141 -21.76 2.32 1.38
CA SER A 141 -22.16 2.57 2.79
C SER A 141 -20.98 2.79 3.73
N ILE A 142 -19.78 2.37 3.35
CA ILE A 142 -18.51 2.71 4.00
C ILE A 142 -17.58 3.31 2.95
N LEU A 143 -17.06 4.51 3.22
CA LEU A 143 -16.01 5.10 2.39
C LEU A 143 -14.67 4.39 2.67
N GLY A 144 -14.02 3.88 1.63
CA GLY A 144 -12.73 3.21 1.73
C GLY A 144 -12.11 2.92 0.37
N PRO A 145 -10.83 2.53 0.32
CA PRO A 145 -10.19 2.00 -0.87
C PRO A 145 -10.89 0.71 -1.34
N HIS A 146 -10.77 0.37 -2.63
CA HIS A 146 -11.16 -0.95 -3.12
C HIS A 146 -10.47 -2.05 -2.32
N PHE A 147 -11.26 -2.91 -1.68
CA PHE A 147 -10.75 -3.85 -0.68
C PHE A 147 -10.78 -5.28 -1.20
N TYR A 148 -9.60 -5.84 -1.39
CA TYR A 148 -9.38 -7.27 -1.57
C TYR A 148 -8.86 -7.85 -0.27
N THR A 149 -9.14 -9.10 0.04
CA THR A 149 -8.68 -9.67 1.30
C THR A 149 -8.33 -11.15 1.19
N THR A 150 -7.22 -11.49 1.83
CA THR A 150 -6.89 -12.87 2.17
C THR A 150 -7.88 -13.39 3.21
N GLY A 151 -7.98 -14.70 3.39
CA GLY A 151 -8.61 -15.27 4.58
C GLY A 151 -7.68 -15.37 5.79
N PRO A 152 -8.14 -16.00 6.88
CA PRO A 152 -7.32 -16.28 8.05
C PRO A 152 -6.01 -17.03 7.71
N SER A 153 -5.00 -16.82 8.54
CA SER A 153 -3.63 -17.32 8.32
C SER A 153 -3.53 -18.86 8.28
N PHE A 154 -2.83 -19.38 7.27
CA PHE A 154 -2.32 -20.76 7.22
C PHE A 154 -0.91 -20.78 7.82
N ASN A 155 -0.77 -21.36 9.01
CA ASN A 155 0.50 -21.44 9.74
C ASN A 155 0.59 -22.76 10.53
N GLY A 156 1.73 -23.01 11.19
CA GLY A 156 1.95 -24.25 11.95
C GLY A 156 0.99 -24.48 13.12
N GLN A 157 0.28 -23.45 13.60
CA GLN A 157 -0.72 -23.58 14.67
C GLN A 157 -2.11 -23.92 14.11
N THR A 158 -2.46 -23.37 12.95
CA THR A 158 -3.78 -23.56 12.31
C THR A 158 -3.82 -24.78 11.39
N VAL A 159 -2.68 -25.15 10.80
CA VAL A 159 -2.55 -26.28 9.87
C VAL A 159 -1.63 -27.35 10.48
N LYS A 160 -2.21 -28.20 11.33
CA LYS A 160 -1.50 -29.30 11.99
C LYS A 160 -1.40 -30.57 11.15
N THR A 161 -2.27 -30.73 10.15
CA THR A 161 -2.28 -31.87 9.22
C THR A 161 -2.54 -31.43 7.78
N ALA A 162 -2.17 -32.27 6.82
CA ALA A 162 -2.42 -32.05 5.40
C ALA A 162 -3.92 -31.91 5.10
N GLU A 163 -4.76 -32.75 5.73
CA GLU A 163 -6.21 -32.76 5.57
C GLU A 163 -6.81 -31.44 6.04
N ARG A 164 -6.39 -30.93 7.20
CA ARG A 164 -6.88 -29.64 7.71
C ARG A 164 -6.47 -28.49 6.79
N GLY A 165 -5.26 -28.53 6.23
CA GLY A 165 -4.82 -27.54 5.24
C GLY A 165 -5.73 -27.52 4.02
N ALA A 166 -6.04 -28.68 3.46
CA ALA A 166 -6.94 -28.81 2.32
C ALA A 166 -8.38 -28.36 2.64
N GLU A 167 -8.89 -28.70 3.83
CA GLU A 167 -10.21 -28.28 4.31
C GLU A 167 -10.30 -26.75 4.41
N MET A 168 -9.33 -26.10 5.08
CA MET A 168 -9.26 -24.65 5.21
C MET A 168 -9.24 -23.93 3.87
N VAL A 169 -8.56 -24.50 2.85
CA VAL A 169 -8.58 -23.93 1.49
C VAL A 169 -10.00 -23.88 0.93
N ARG A 170 -10.74 -24.99 1.04
CA ARG A 170 -12.12 -25.07 0.54
C ARG A 170 -13.06 -24.16 1.31
N GLU A 171 -12.92 -24.11 2.64
CA GLU A 171 -13.66 -23.20 3.51
C GLU A 171 -13.46 -21.74 3.10
N GLN A 172 -12.20 -21.29 2.95
CA GLN A 172 -11.92 -19.90 2.62
C GLN A 172 -12.35 -19.54 1.19
N LYS A 173 -12.21 -20.46 0.23
CA LYS A 173 -12.75 -20.27 -1.12
C LYS A 173 -14.28 -20.13 -1.09
N ALA A 174 -14.96 -21.00 -0.36
CA ALA A 174 -16.42 -20.97 -0.24
C ALA A 174 -16.92 -19.70 0.48
N ALA A 175 -16.17 -19.20 1.47
CA ALA A 175 -16.47 -17.94 2.15
C ALA A 175 -16.32 -16.71 1.23
N GLY A 176 -15.58 -16.83 0.13
CA GLY A 176 -15.40 -15.75 -0.86
C GLY A 176 -14.20 -14.84 -0.60
N TYR A 177 -13.16 -15.34 0.09
CA TYR A 177 -11.87 -14.65 0.15
C TYR A 177 -11.19 -14.64 -1.22
N ASP A 178 -10.40 -13.59 -1.50
CA ASP A 178 -9.75 -13.41 -2.80
C ASP A 178 -8.44 -14.21 -2.89
N PHE A 179 -7.77 -14.39 -1.75
CA PHE A 179 -6.45 -15.02 -1.64
C PHE A 179 -6.34 -15.87 -0.36
N LEU A 180 -5.39 -16.80 -0.33
CA LEU A 180 -4.97 -17.50 0.89
C LEU A 180 -3.67 -16.88 1.42
N LYS A 181 -3.60 -16.54 2.71
CA LYS A 181 -2.38 -16.02 3.35
C LYS A 181 -1.60 -17.16 4.01
N LEU A 182 -0.39 -17.42 3.52
CA LEU A 182 0.54 -18.36 4.15
C LEU A 182 1.48 -17.61 5.09
N HIS A 183 1.73 -18.18 6.25
CA HIS A 183 2.60 -17.71 7.33
C HIS A 183 3.62 -18.79 7.73
N PRO A 184 4.62 -18.44 8.55
CA PRO A 184 5.61 -19.39 9.06
C PRO A 184 5.01 -20.61 9.79
N GLY A 185 5.79 -21.69 9.85
CA GLY A 185 5.44 -22.94 10.56
C GLY A 185 4.76 -24.02 9.69
N LEU A 186 4.55 -23.78 8.39
CA LEU A 186 4.14 -24.85 7.47
C LEU A 186 5.31 -25.79 7.19
N THR A 187 5.02 -27.07 7.02
CA THR A 187 6.03 -28.13 6.84
C THR A 187 5.99 -28.67 5.42
N ARG A 188 6.98 -29.52 5.09
CA ARG A 188 6.99 -30.28 3.82
C ARG A 188 5.82 -31.26 3.69
N GLU A 189 5.11 -31.56 4.77
CA GLU A 189 3.94 -32.42 4.80
C GLU A 189 2.63 -31.62 4.61
N THR A 190 2.49 -30.49 5.31
CA THR A 190 1.23 -29.73 5.30
C THR A 190 1.10 -28.80 4.08
N PHE A 191 2.20 -28.20 3.64
CA PHE A 191 2.21 -27.26 2.51
C PHE A 191 1.70 -27.85 1.18
N PRO A 192 2.11 -29.06 0.75
CA PRO A 192 1.67 -29.61 -0.53
C PRO A 192 0.15 -29.79 -0.64
N ALA A 193 -0.53 -30.12 0.46
CA ALA A 193 -1.99 -30.27 0.47
C ALA A 193 -2.71 -28.93 0.27
N ILE A 194 -2.19 -27.84 0.86
CA ILE A 194 -2.68 -26.48 0.61
C ILE A 194 -2.49 -26.13 -0.87
N ALA A 195 -1.27 -26.26 -1.40
CA ALA A 195 -0.95 -25.88 -2.78
C ALA A 195 -1.77 -26.68 -3.81
N LYS A 196 -1.88 -28.00 -3.63
CA LYS A 196 -2.69 -28.88 -4.49
C LYS A 196 -4.17 -28.46 -4.46
N THR A 197 -4.74 -28.30 -3.27
CA THR A 197 -6.17 -27.96 -3.13
C THR A 197 -6.46 -26.56 -3.65
N ALA A 198 -5.55 -25.60 -3.44
CA ALA A 198 -5.70 -24.23 -3.93
C ALA A 198 -5.77 -24.19 -5.46
N LYS A 199 -4.97 -25.02 -6.13
CA LYS A 199 -5.04 -25.24 -7.58
C LYS A 199 -6.36 -25.88 -8.00
N GLU A 200 -6.83 -26.91 -7.29
CA GLU A 200 -8.11 -27.60 -7.58
C GLU A 200 -9.31 -26.65 -7.53
N VAL A 201 -9.34 -25.73 -6.56
CA VAL A 201 -10.48 -24.80 -6.38
C VAL A 201 -10.26 -23.41 -7.00
N GLY A 202 -9.12 -23.20 -7.66
CA GLY A 202 -8.79 -21.94 -8.33
C GLY A 202 -8.76 -20.74 -7.38
N ILE A 203 -7.97 -20.83 -6.31
CA ILE A 203 -7.68 -19.70 -5.41
C ILE A 203 -6.16 -19.48 -5.30
N PRO A 204 -5.66 -18.26 -5.56
CA PRO A 204 -4.24 -17.96 -5.39
C PRO A 204 -3.85 -17.92 -3.91
N PHE A 205 -2.61 -18.30 -3.62
CA PHE A 205 -1.99 -18.17 -2.30
C PHE A 205 -0.77 -17.26 -2.36
N VAL A 206 -0.57 -16.52 -1.25
CA VAL A 206 0.33 -15.37 -1.15
C VAL A 206 0.96 -15.29 0.24
N GLY A 207 1.96 -14.44 0.42
CA GLY A 207 2.50 -14.11 1.73
C GLY A 207 3.87 -14.73 1.99
N HIS A 208 4.07 -15.22 3.22
CA HIS A 208 5.34 -15.73 3.68
C HIS A 208 5.69 -17.06 3.02
N VAL A 209 6.99 -17.31 2.92
CA VAL A 209 7.53 -18.63 2.63
C VAL A 209 8.05 -19.21 3.95
N SER A 210 7.40 -20.25 4.44
CA SER A 210 7.88 -20.95 5.65
C SER A 210 9.28 -21.53 5.40
N PHE A 211 10.18 -21.38 6.37
CA PHE A 211 11.58 -21.85 6.28
C PHE A 211 11.66 -23.33 5.85
N ASN A 212 10.88 -24.21 6.49
CA ASN A 212 10.88 -25.65 6.20
C ASN A 212 10.35 -26.01 4.80
N VAL A 213 9.54 -25.13 4.18
CA VAL A 213 9.09 -25.27 2.80
C VAL A 213 10.21 -24.83 1.85
N GLY A 214 10.76 -23.64 2.09
CA GLY A 214 11.83 -23.04 1.29
C GLY A 214 11.33 -22.44 -0.03
N VAL A 215 12.00 -21.38 -0.51
CA VAL A 215 11.52 -20.58 -1.65
C VAL A 215 11.42 -21.38 -2.95
N TRP A 216 12.29 -22.36 -3.18
CA TRP A 216 12.23 -23.17 -4.40
C TRP A 216 10.95 -24.00 -4.50
N ARG A 217 10.47 -24.58 -3.38
CA ARG A 217 9.17 -25.27 -3.36
C ARG A 217 8.00 -24.30 -3.49
N ALA A 218 8.13 -23.09 -2.94
CA ALA A 218 7.15 -22.02 -3.15
C ALA A 218 7.08 -21.61 -4.63
N ILE A 219 8.23 -21.55 -5.31
CA ILE A 219 8.32 -21.27 -6.74
C ILE A 219 7.66 -22.40 -7.55
N ASP A 220 8.01 -23.66 -7.28
CA ASP A 220 7.42 -24.82 -7.96
C ASP A 220 5.91 -24.92 -7.75
N ALA A 221 5.44 -24.52 -6.57
CA ALA A 221 4.02 -24.47 -6.22
C ALA A 221 3.28 -23.28 -6.83
N LYS A 222 3.99 -22.33 -7.46
CA LYS A 222 3.45 -21.15 -8.14
C LYS A 222 2.70 -20.20 -7.19
N TYR A 223 3.38 -19.77 -6.12
CA TYR A 223 2.90 -18.63 -5.31
C TYR A 223 2.46 -17.48 -6.22
N SER A 224 1.33 -16.84 -5.88
CA SER A 224 0.85 -15.68 -6.65
C SER A 224 1.68 -14.43 -6.34
N THR A 225 2.03 -14.24 -5.06
CA THR A 225 3.03 -13.26 -4.62
C THR A 225 3.88 -13.87 -3.52
N ILE A 226 5.20 -13.65 -3.55
CA ILE A 226 6.07 -13.84 -2.39
C ILE A 226 6.27 -12.49 -1.72
N ASP A 227 5.98 -12.44 -0.43
CA ASP A 227 5.98 -11.21 0.34
C ASP A 227 7.25 -11.13 1.21
N HIS A 228 7.66 -9.93 1.59
CA HIS A 228 8.81 -9.62 2.45
C HIS A 228 10.18 -10.05 1.90
N LEU A 229 10.24 -10.56 0.67
CA LEU A 229 11.39 -11.30 0.11
C LEU A 229 11.73 -12.58 0.90
N ASP A 230 10.72 -13.21 1.52
CA ASP A 230 10.92 -14.42 2.31
C ASP A 230 11.59 -15.53 1.51
N GLY A 231 12.59 -16.16 2.13
CA GLY A 231 13.33 -17.27 1.53
C GLY A 231 14.38 -16.84 0.50
N PHE A 232 14.53 -15.54 0.20
CA PHE A 232 15.45 -15.07 -0.83
C PHE A 232 16.89 -15.14 -0.34
N ILE A 233 17.18 -14.66 0.88
CA ILE A 233 18.53 -14.74 1.46
C ILE A 233 18.93 -16.21 1.66
N GLU A 234 17.97 -17.03 2.08
CA GLU A 234 18.09 -18.47 2.23
C GLU A 234 18.46 -19.14 0.91
N ALA A 235 17.81 -18.79 -0.21
CA ALA A 235 18.17 -19.31 -1.54
C ALA A 235 19.54 -18.85 -2.04
N LEU A 236 20.04 -17.73 -1.55
CA LEU A 236 21.39 -17.24 -1.86
C LEU A 236 22.44 -17.85 -0.93
N THR A 237 22.07 -18.62 0.09
CA THR A 237 23.01 -19.12 1.11
C THR A 237 23.42 -20.57 0.84
N PRO A 238 24.69 -20.85 0.48
CA PRO A 238 25.18 -22.22 0.37
C PRO A 238 25.04 -22.97 1.70
N GLY A 239 24.59 -24.22 1.65
CA GLY A 239 24.39 -25.05 2.85
C GLY A 239 23.14 -24.70 3.66
N ILE A 240 22.19 -23.94 3.13
CA ILE A 240 20.94 -23.60 3.83
C ILE A 240 20.18 -24.81 4.39
N ASP A 241 20.24 -25.97 3.73
CA ASP A 241 19.60 -27.21 4.18
C ASP A 241 20.18 -27.77 5.48
N THR A 242 21.34 -27.27 5.95
CA THR A 242 21.95 -27.68 7.22
C THR A 242 21.58 -26.76 8.39
N LEU A 243 20.86 -25.66 8.14
CA LEU A 243 20.48 -24.68 9.15
C LEU A 243 19.04 -24.89 9.62
N VAL A 244 18.74 -24.45 10.83
CA VAL A 244 17.36 -24.30 11.32
C VAL A 244 16.89 -22.85 11.23
N GLU A 245 15.57 -22.64 11.26
CA GLU A 245 14.94 -21.33 11.09
C GLU A 245 15.49 -20.25 12.03
N GLN A 246 15.75 -20.60 13.29
CA GLN A 246 16.30 -19.67 14.29
C GLN A 246 17.70 -19.18 13.94
N GLU A 247 18.50 -20.00 13.25
CA GLU A 247 19.84 -19.63 12.80
C GLU A 247 19.81 -18.71 11.58
N ALA A 248 18.79 -18.82 10.72
CA ALA A 248 18.58 -17.90 9.61
C ALA A 248 18.06 -16.53 10.08
N GLY A 249 17.21 -16.54 11.11
CA GLY A 249 16.59 -15.33 11.65
C GLY A 249 15.47 -14.79 10.77
N LEU A 250 14.84 -13.72 11.24
CA LEU A 250 13.77 -13.05 10.51
C LEU A 250 14.27 -12.61 9.13
N PHE A 251 13.61 -13.07 8.05
CA PHE A 251 13.96 -12.75 6.66
C PHE A 251 15.43 -13.04 6.30
N GLY A 252 16.02 -14.08 6.89
CA GLY A 252 17.42 -14.46 6.68
C GLY A 252 18.44 -13.48 7.29
N ALA A 253 18.03 -12.60 8.21
CA ALA A 253 18.88 -11.54 8.71
C ALA A 253 20.18 -12.00 9.38
N TRP A 254 20.21 -13.18 10.00
CA TRP A 254 21.39 -13.70 10.71
C TRP A 254 22.39 -14.39 9.79
N ILE A 255 22.02 -14.65 8.54
CA ILE A 255 22.86 -15.32 7.53
C ILE A 255 23.14 -14.44 6.31
N ALA A 256 22.76 -13.16 6.33
CA ALA A 256 22.95 -12.24 5.21
C ALA A 256 24.41 -12.11 4.75
N ASP A 257 25.38 -12.30 5.65
CA ASP A 257 26.82 -12.33 5.38
C ASP A 257 27.28 -13.62 4.67
N ARG A 258 26.48 -14.68 4.69
CA ARG A 258 26.74 -15.96 4.01
C ARG A 258 26.14 -16.02 2.60
N ALA A 259 25.33 -15.03 2.22
CA ALA A 259 24.65 -15.01 0.93
C ALA A 259 25.63 -14.79 -0.24
N ASP A 260 25.62 -15.73 -1.19
CA ASP A 260 26.27 -15.61 -2.48
C ASP A 260 25.35 -14.91 -3.48
N VAL A 261 25.62 -13.62 -3.69
CA VAL A 261 24.85 -12.77 -4.61
C VAL A 261 24.98 -13.17 -6.08
N SER A 262 25.94 -14.05 -6.43
CA SER A 262 26.04 -14.60 -7.79
C SER A 262 24.87 -15.53 -8.13
N LEU A 263 24.12 -16.00 -7.12
CA LEU A 263 22.93 -16.84 -7.29
C LEU A 263 21.64 -16.06 -7.60
N ILE A 264 21.67 -14.72 -7.52
CA ILE A 264 20.49 -13.88 -7.79
C ILE A 264 19.87 -14.15 -9.17
N PRO A 265 20.62 -14.21 -10.29
CA PRO A 265 20.03 -14.48 -11.61
C PRO A 265 19.19 -15.75 -11.66
N LYS A 266 19.62 -16.83 -10.99
CA LYS A 266 18.88 -18.10 -10.93
C LYS A 266 17.55 -17.93 -10.18
N LEU A 267 17.55 -17.19 -9.07
CA LEU A 267 16.34 -16.90 -8.31
C LEU A 267 15.35 -16.07 -9.13
N ILE A 268 15.84 -15.00 -9.75
CA ILE A 268 15.02 -14.11 -10.61
C ILE A 268 14.43 -14.89 -11.80
N GLU A 269 15.20 -15.77 -12.44
CA GLU A 269 14.70 -16.65 -13.49
C GLU A 269 13.59 -17.58 -12.99
N GLY A 270 13.76 -18.19 -11.81
CA GLY A 270 12.75 -19.05 -11.20
C GLY A 270 11.43 -18.32 -10.94
N LEU A 271 11.49 -17.10 -10.41
CA LEU A 271 10.32 -16.24 -10.19
C LEU A 271 9.63 -15.89 -11.51
N ARG A 272 10.40 -15.42 -12.50
CA ARG A 272 9.89 -14.99 -13.81
C ARG A 272 9.23 -16.13 -14.58
N ASN A 273 9.88 -17.30 -14.65
CA ASN A 273 9.38 -18.46 -15.39
C ASN A 273 8.08 -19.03 -14.78
N ASN A 274 7.82 -18.74 -13.50
CA ASN A 274 6.58 -19.15 -12.82
C ASN A 274 5.58 -18.00 -12.63
N HIS A 275 5.84 -16.83 -13.23
CA HIS A 275 4.99 -15.63 -13.14
C HIS A 275 4.69 -15.18 -11.70
N ILE A 276 5.67 -15.37 -10.81
CA ILE A 276 5.57 -15.00 -9.41
C ILE A 276 5.93 -13.52 -9.26
N ARG A 277 5.09 -12.79 -8.53
CA ARG A 277 5.32 -11.38 -8.23
C ARG A 277 5.89 -11.21 -6.84
N VAL A 278 6.53 -10.06 -6.61
CA VAL A 278 7.18 -9.76 -5.33
C VAL A 278 6.47 -8.60 -4.65
N VAL A 279 6.10 -8.77 -3.37
CA VAL A 279 5.61 -7.70 -2.49
C VAL A 279 6.67 -7.44 -1.43
N PRO A 280 7.53 -6.43 -1.60
CA PRO A 280 8.82 -6.41 -0.93
C PRO A 280 8.78 -5.98 0.53
N THR A 281 7.83 -5.12 0.90
CA THR A 281 7.73 -4.51 2.24
C THR A 281 9.09 -3.98 2.72
N GLN A 282 9.84 -3.33 1.83
CA GLN A 282 11.18 -2.85 2.09
C GLN A 282 11.19 -1.81 3.21
N ALA A 283 10.11 -1.03 3.36
CA ALA A 283 9.89 -0.13 4.48
C ALA A 283 9.96 -0.84 5.83
N LEU A 284 9.41 -2.05 5.95
CA LEU A 284 9.53 -2.84 7.17
C LEU A 284 10.98 -3.21 7.45
N ALA A 285 11.72 -3.68 6.46
CA ALA A 285 13.14 -4.05 6.63
C ALA A 285 14.02 -2.83 6.97
N GLU A 286 13.84 -1.71 6.27
CA GLU A 286 14.58 -0.46 6.46
C GLU A 286 14.27 0.22 7.81
N ARG A 287 13.14 -0.11 8.44
CA ARG A 287 12.75 0.43 9.75
C ARG A 287 13.07 -0.52 10.89
N TRP A 288 12.75 -1.80 10.74
CA TRP A 288 12.98 -2.79 11.78
C TRP A 288 14.42 -3.32 11.77
N GLN A 289 14.90 -3.83 10.63
CA GLN A 289 16.15 -4.60 10.54
C GLN A 289 17.38 -3.73 10.22
N SER A 290 17.19 -2.46 9.87
CA SER A 290 18.27 -1.51 9.62
C SER A 290 19.10 -1.19 10.88
N PRO A 291 20.37 -0.75 10.72
CA PRO A 291 21.24 -0.39 11.85
C PRO A 291 20.83 0.90 12.58
N LEU A 292 19.80 1.61 12.11
CA LEU A 292 19.30 2.82 12.73
C LEU A 292 18.67 2.50 14.10
N SER A 293 18.60 3.48 15.00
CA SER A 293 17.96 3.31 16.31
C SER A 293 16.44 3.41 16.22
N ALA A 294 15.73 3.05 17.28
CA ALA A 294 14.27 3.25 17.33
C ALA A 294 13.88 4.72 17.28
N GLU A 295 14.68 5.59 17.91
CA GLU A 295 14.45 7.04 17.99
C GLU A 295 14.47 7.72 16.62
N ALA A 296 15.20 7.14 15.65
CA ALA A 296 15.20 7.59 14.27
C ALA A 296 13.80 7.49 13.61
N PHE A 297 12.92 6.65 14.14
CA PHE A 297 11.58 6.39 13.58
C PHE A 297 10.45 6.86 14.47
N THR A 298 10.60 6.84 15.80
CA THR A 298 9.54 7.27 16.74
C THR A 298 9.18 8.75 16.60
N ASN A 299 10.11 9.57 16.09
CA ASN A 299 9.90 11.01 15.91
C ASN A 299 9.28 11.37 14.55
N ALA A 300 8.95 10.39 13.72
CA ALA A 300 8.33 10.65 12.43
C ALA A 300 6.95 11.32 12.63
N PRO A 301 6.60 12.39 11.88
CA PRO A 301 5.36 13.14 12.10
C PRO A 301 4.09 12.28 12.03
N GLU A 302 4.10 11.21 11.26
CA GLU A 302 2.98 10.27 11.13
C GLU A 302 2.72 9.42 12.39
N MET A 303 3.67 9.34 13.33
CA MET A 303 3.49 8.54 14.56
C MET A 303 2.32 9.02 15.42
N LYS A 304 1.90 10.27 15.27
CA LYS A 304 0.70 10.82 15.92
C LYS A 304 -0.61 10.12 15.54
N TYR A 305 -0.64 9.28 14.50
CA TYR A 305 -1.81 8.49 14.11
C TYR A 305 -1.83 7.09 14.76
N MET A 306 -0.79 6.75 15.51
CA MET A 306 -0.67 5.48 16.23
C MET A 306 -0.78 5.71 17.74
N LYS A 307 -1.32 4.73 18.47
CA LYS A 307 -1.40 4.83 19.93
C LYS A 307 0.01 4.93 20.53
N PRO A 308 0.26 5.80 21.53
CA PRO A 308 1.58 5.92 22.17
C PRO A 308 2.14 4.59 22.68
N GLU A 309 1.30 3.71 23.23
CA GLU A 309 1.71 2.38 23.69
C GLU A 309 2.18 1.48 22.55
N GLN A 310 1.54 1.60 21.38
CA GLN A 310 1.91 0.84 20.19
C GLN A 310 3.27 1.31 19.66
N VAL A 311 3.50 2.62 19.59
CA VAL A 311 4.80 3.19 19.17
C VAL A 311 5.91 2.76 20.15
N LYS A 312 5.64 2.78 21.46
CA LYS A 312 6.56 2.26 22.47
C LYS A 312 6.83 0.76 22.30
N GLY A 313 5.80 -0.03 22.00
CA GLY A 313 5.93 -1.46 21.70
C GLY A 313 6.84 -1.73 20.49
N TRP A 314 6.73 -0.93 19.43
CA TRP A 314 7.62 -1.00 18.27
C TRP A 314 9.06 -0.64 18.60
N ALA A 315 9.28 0.42 19.40
CA ALA A 315 10.61 0.78 19.89
C ALA A 315 11.25 -0.34 20.70
N ASN A 316 10.49 -0.95 21.63
CA ASN A 316 10.96 -2.10 22.38
C ASN A 316 11.31 -3.28 21.47
N THR A 317 10.45 -3.59 20.49
CA THR A 317 10.67 -4.69 19.53
C THR A 317 11.97 -4.50 18.76
N LYS A 318 12.23 -3.29 18.25
CA LYS A 318 13.48 -2.97 17.55
C LYS A 318 14.69 -3.01 18.49
N ASN A 319 14.58 -2.48 19.71
CA ASN A 319 15.67 -2.49 20.67
C ASN A 319 16.04 -3.92 21.11
N THR A 320 15.04 -4.81 21.26
CA THR A 320 15.26 -6.24 21.50
C THR A 320 15.93 -6.91 20.30
N TYR A 321 15.49 -6.60 19.07
CA TYR A 321 16.13 -7.10 17.86
C TYR A 321 17.61 -6.68 17.78
N ASN A 322 17.91 -5.41 18.04
CA ASN A 322 19.28 -4.86 18.02
C ASN A 322 20.15 -5.42 19.15
N SER A 323 19.56 -5.87 20.26
CA SER A 323 20.27 -6.49 21.38
C SER A 323 20.53 -7.99 21.19
N ASN A 324 20.04 -8.60 20.11
CA ASN A 324 20.27 -10.02 19.83
C ASN A 324 21.78 -10.28 19.58
N PRO A 325 22.39 -11.34 20.13
CA PRO A 325 23.81 -11.66 19.89
C PRO A 325 24.19 -11.84 18.41
N ASN A 326 23.23 -12.23 17.57
CA ASN A 326 23.42 -12.39 16.12
C ASN A 326 23.26 -11.07 15.35
N PHE A 327 22.86 -9.98 16.00
CA PHE A 327 22.80 -8.68 15.37
C PHE A 327 24.20 -8.04 15.31
N SER A 328 24.53 -7.47 14.15
CA SER A 328 25.62 -6.50 14.01
C SER A 328 25.24 -5.46 12.97
N LYS A 329 25.76 -4.23 13.11
CA LYS A 329 25.50 -3.16 12.14
C LYS A 329 25.92 -3.56 10.73
N ALA A 330 27.11 -4.16 10.59
CA ALA A 330 27.61 -4.63 9.29
C ALA A 330 26.70 -5.68 8.64
N ARG A 331 26.19 -6.65 9.42
CA ARG A 331 25.25 -7.66 8.90
C ARG A 331 23.90 -7.04 8.52
N ALA A 332 23.38 -6.12 9.32
CA ALA A 332 22.16 -5.37 9.01
C ALA A 332 22.30 -4.55 7.71
N GLU A 333 23.42 -3.83 7.54
CA GLU A 333 23.73 -3.09 6.31
C GLU A 333 23.84 -4.02 5.11
N LYS A 334 24.51 -5.17 5.26
CA LYS A 334 24.63 -6.18 4.21
C LYS A 334 23.27 -6.74 3.79
N LEU A 335 22.40 -7.05 4.75
CA LEU A 335 21.02 -7.47 4.48
C LEU A 335 20.28 -6.44 3.63
N ILE A 336 20.29 -5.16 4.05
CA ILE A 336 19.62 -4.09 3.33
C ILE A 336 20.18 -3.94 1.89
N GLN A 337 21.50 -4.01 1.73
CA GLN A 337 22.13 -3.96 0.41
C GLN A 337 21.72 -5.12 -0.50
N ILE A 338 21.67 -6.35 0.02
CA ILE A 338 21.24 -7.52 -0.76
C ILE A 338 19.77 -7.38 -1.14
N ARG A 339 18.90 -6.97 -0.21
CA ARG A 339 17.48 -6.74 -0.48
C ARG A 339 17.29 -5.70 -1.59
N ARG A 340 17.97 -4.55 -1.51
CA ARG A 340 17.94 -3.53 -2.57
C ARG A 340 18.42 -4.08 -3.91
N LYS A 341 19.50 -4.86 -3.93
CA LYS A 341 19.97 -5.52 -5.16
C LYS A 341 18.93 -6.48 -5.72
N LEU A 342 18.27 -7.29 -4.89
CA LEU A 342 17.19 -8.19 -5.32
C LEU A 342 16.04 -7.41 -5.98
N LEU A 343 15.62 -6.28 -5.39
CA LEU A 343 14.56 -5.43 -5.97
C LEU A 343 14.96 -4.86 -7.32
N TYR A 344 16.18 -4.35 -7.43
CA TYR A 344 16.73 -3.88 -8.71
C TYR A 344 16.75 -4.99 -9.77
N GLU A 345 17.24 -6.18 -9.42
CA GLU A 345 17.30 -7.30 -10.36
C GLU A 345 15.91 -7.84 -10.73
N CYS A 346 14.94 -7.83 -9.81
CA CYS A 346 13.55 -8.14 -10.12
C CYS A 346 13.01 -7.20 -11.19
N GLN A 347 13.09 -5.89 -10.96
CA GLN A 347 12.61 -4.87 -11.89
C GLN A 347 13.32 -5.00 -13.25
N LYS A 348 14.66 -5.05 -13.25
CA LYS A 348 15.48 -5.08 -14.46
C LYS A 348 15.22 -6.30 -15.35
N ASN A 349 14.89 -7.44 -14.74
CA ASN A 349 14.73 -8.71 -15.44
C ASN A 349 13.25 -9.15 -15.54
N GLY A 350 12.30 -8.23 -15.34
CA GLY A 350 10.88 -8.48 -15.64
C GLY A 350 10.13 -9.32 -14.61
N VAL A 351 10.59 -9.39 -13.36
CA VAL A 351 9.78 -9.87 -12.23
C VAL A 351 8.98 -8.70 -11.68
N GLU A 352 7.66 -8.74 -11.81
CA GLU A 352 6.81 -7.64 -11.38
C GLU A 352 6.84 -7.46 -9.85
N ILE A 353 7.15 -6.24 -9.43
CA ILE A 353 7.03 -5.79 -8.05
C ILE A 353 5.66 -5.16 -7.86
N LEU A 354 4.99 -5.52 -6.76
CA LEU A 354 3.74 -4.92 -6.30
C LEU A 354 3.99 -4.13 -5.03
N LEU A 355 3.47 -2.91 -5.00
CA LEU A 355 3.69 -1.98 -3.91
C LEU A 355 3.00 -2.46 -2.63
N GLY A 356 3.78 -2.60 -1.55
CA GLY A 356 3.22 -2.84 -0.24
C GLY A 356 4.22 -2.67 0.90
N SER A 357 3.73 -2.17 2.04
CA SER A 357 4.55 -1.72 3.17
C SER A 357 4.32 -2.48 4.47
N ASP A 358 3.31 -3.36 4.53
CA ASP A 358 2.95 -4.15 5.72
C ASP A 358 2.33 -3.32 6.86
N ALA A 359 1.58 -2.26 6.55
CA ALA A 359 1.08 -1.33 7.57
C ALA A 359 -0.29 -1.75 8.18
N PRO A 360 -0.51 -1.61 9.51
CA PRO A 360 0.49 -1.22 10.50
C PRO A 360 1.43 -2.36 10.93
N GLN A 361 2.72 -2.08 10.93
CA GLN A 361 3.78 -2.87 11.58
C GLN A 361 4.85 -1.96 12.19
N ILE A 362 5.99 -2.51 12.62
CA ILE A 362 7.12 -1.79 13.25
C ILE A 362 7.42 -0.46 12.52
N PHE A 363 6.93 0.63 13.11
CA PHE A 363 6.98 2.02 12.59
C PHE A 363 6.28 2.25 11.25
N ASN A 364 5.50 1.31 10.73
CA ASN A 364 4.73 1.51 9.51
C ASN A 364 3.34 2.01 9.88
N VAL A 365 3.09 3.30 9.70
CA VAL A 365 1.76 3.91 9.84
C VAL A 365 0.95 3.71 8.54
N PRO A 366 -0.32 3.26 8.61
CA PRO A 366 -1.16 3.04 7.43
C PRO A 366 -1.22 4.27 6.52
N GLY A 367 -1.15 4.04 5.21
CA GLY A 367 -1.08 5.09 4.19
C GLY A 367 0.27 5.78 4.08
N PHE A 368 0.82 6.28 5.19
CA PHE A 368 2.10 7.01 5.18
C PHE A 368 3.29 6.12 4.78
N SER A 369 3.27 4.85 5.20
CA SER A 369 4.34 3.88 4.95
C SER A 369 4.55 3.56 3.49
N ILE A 370 3.52 3.69 2.65
CA ILE A 370 3.64 3.41 1.23
C ILE A 370 4.54 4.43 0.52
N HIS A 371 4.55 5.68 0.97
CA HIS A 371 5.46 6.70 0.44
C HIS A 371 6.90 6.47 0.89
N HIS A 372 7.11 5.79 2.02
CA HIS A 372 8.44 5.33 2.43
C HIS A 372 8.87 4.14 1.57
N GLU A 373 7.97 3.18 1.32
CA GLU A 373 8.20 2.05 0.40
C GLU A 373 8.63 2.54 -0.99
N MET A 374 7.91 3.49 -1.59
CA MET A 374 8.27 4.08 -2.88
C MET A 374 9.66 4.72 -2.84
N LYS A 375 10.00 5.45 -1.78
CA LYS A 375 11.35 6.00 -1.61
C LYS A 375 12.41 4.89 -1.54
N TYR A 376 12.16 3.82 -0.80
CA TYR A 376 13.11 2.71 -0.69
C TYR A 376 13.28 1.91 -1.98
N LEU A 377 12.24 1.84 -2.82
CA LEU A 377 12.34 1.29 -4.17
C LEU A 377 13.26 2.16 -5.05
N VAL A 378 13.14 3.48 -4.98
CA VAL A 378 14.10 4.38 -5.66
C VAL A 378 15.51 4.25 -5.09
N ASP A 379 15.65 4.16 -3.76
CA ASP A 379 16.95 3.92 -3.11
C ASP A 379 17.54 2.53 -3.46
N ALA A 380 16.73 1.61 -3.96
CA ALA A 380 17.16 0.32 -4.51
C ALA A 380 17.61 0.41 -5.98
N GLY A 381 17.38 1.53 -6.65
CA GLY A 381 17.81 1.79 -8.03
C GLY A 381 16.69 1.76 -9.07
N LEU A 382 15.42 1.67 -8.65
CA LEU A 382 14.28 1.88 -9.56
C LEU A 382 14.17 3.37 -9.89
N THR A 383 13.78 3.70 -11.12
CA THR A 383 13.37 5.06 -11.45
C THR A 383 12.05 5.43 -10.74
N PRO A 384 11.73 6.72 -10.58
CA PRO A 384 10.44 7.12 -10.04
C PRO A 384 9.25 6.59 -10.87
N TYR A 385 9.36 6.54 -12.20
CA TYR A 385 8.31 5.98 -13.06
C TYR A 385 8.09 4.48 -12.79
N GLU A 386 9.16 3.68 -12.76
CA GLU A 386 9.09 2.25 -12.43
C GLU A 386 8.50 2.02 -11.04
N THR A 387 8.88 2.85 -10.07
CA THR A 387 8.35 2.81 -8.71
C THR A 387 6.83 3.05 -8.69
N LEU A 388 6.34 4.08 -9.38
CA LEU A 388 4.89 4.36 -9.45
C LEU A 388 4.11 3.24 -10.15
N ARG A 389 4.72 2.54 -11.13
CA ARG A 389 4.10 1.37 -11.78
C ARG A 389 3.81 0.24 -10.81
N THR A 390 4.65 0.04 -9.78
CA THR A 390 4.45 -1.02 -8.78
C THR A 390 3.14 -0.87 -7.99
N GLY A 391 2.62 0.35 -7.85
CA GLY A 391 1.36 0.66 -7.16
C GLY A 391 0.19 0.97 -8.10
N THR A 392 0.38 0.91 -9.41
CA THR A 392 -0.64 1.30 -10.41
C THR A 392 -0.83 0.18 -11.43
N VAL A 393 -0.13 0.23 -12.56
CA VAL A 393 -0.26 -0.68 -13.70
C VAL A 393 0.01 -2.13 -13.32
N ASN A 394 1.04 -2.38 -12.50
CA ASN A 394 1.38 -3.75 -12.09
C ASN A 394 0.27 -4.36 -11.25
N VAL A 395 -0.37 -3.56 -10.38
CA VAL A 395 -1.49 -3.99 -9.55
C VAL A 395 -2.75 -4.19 -10.39
N ALA A 396 -3.04 -3.28 -11.31
CA ALA A 396 -4.15 -3.43 -12.24
C ALA A 396 -4.05 -4.74 -13.05
N SER A 397 -2.85 -5.06 -13.54
CA SER A 397 -2.58 -6.34 -14.19
C SER A 397 -2.74 -7.52 -13.24
N TYR A 398 -2.19 -7.44 -12.03
CA TYR A 398 -2.28 -8.50 -11.01
C TYR A 398 -3.72 -8.84 -10.62
N LEU A 399 -4.58 -7.83 -10.47
CA LEU A 399 -5.97 -7.97 -10.06
C LEU A 399 -6.92 -8.17 -11.25
N ASN A 400 -6.40 -8.28 -12.48
CA ASN A 400 -7.19 -8.35 -13.72
C ASN A 400 -8.21 -7.19 -13.86
N LYS A 401 -7.74 -5.96 -13.66
CA LYS A 401 -8.51 -4.71 -13.76
C LYS A 401 -7.99 -3.84 -14.91
N PRO A 402 -8.36 -4.16 -16.17
CA PRO A 402 -7.79 -3.49 -17.35
C PRO A 402 -8.18 -2.01 -17.48
N ASP A 403 -9.20 -1.55 -16.74
CA ASP A 403 -9.66 -0.16 -16.72
C ASP A 403 -9.13 0.63 -15.50
N SER A 404 -8.12 0.10 -14.78
CA SER A 404 -7.48 0.73 -13.62
C SER A 404 -5.98 0.95 -13.82
N GLY A 405 -5.37 1.78 -12.96
CA GLY A 405 -3.90 1.99 -12.95
C GLY A 405 -3.33 2.86 -14.08
N ILE A 406 -4.18 3.35 -14.99
CA ILE A 406 -3.81 4.25 -16.10
C ILE A 406 -4.88 5.35 -16.23
N ILE A 407 -4.46 6.60 -16.48
CA ILE A 407 -5.39 7.70 -16.81
C ILE A 407 -5.67 7.67 -18.31
N LYS A 408 -6.87 7.21 -18.67
CA LYS A 408 -7.36 7.15 -20.05
C LYS A 408 -8.88 7.31 -20.06
N THR A 409 -9.44 7.92 -21.11
CA THR A 409 -10.90 7.95 -21.30
C THR A 409 -11.49 6.53 -21.25
N GLY A 410 -12.57 6.36 -20.47
CA GLY A 410 -13.23 5.09 -20.21
C GLY A 410 -12.77 4.39 -18.92
N ASN A 411 -11.56 4.66 -18.45
CA ASN A 411 -11.02 4.07 -17.22
C ASN A 411 -11.73 4.62 -15.97
N VAL A 412 -11.58 3.90 -14.85
CA VAL A 412 -12.11 4.34 -13.55
C VAL A 412 -11.45 5.65 -13.11
N SER A 413 -12.18 6.47 -12.36
CA SER A 413 -11.70 7.77 -11.88
C SER A 413 -10.94 7.71 -10.56
N ASP A 414 -10.22 6.63 -10.28
CA ASP A 414 -9.37 6.56 -9.08
C ASP A 414 -8.08 7.35 -9.33
N LEU A 415 -7.99 8.54 -8.76
CA LEU A 415 -6.98 9.55 -9.11
C LEU A 415 -6.43 10.25 -7.87
N VAL A 416 -5.18 10.69 -7.93
CA VAL A 416 -4.56 11.53 -6.90
C VAL A 416 -4.03 12.80 -7.55
N LEU A 417 -4.39 13.95 -6.97
CA LEU A 417 -3.87 15.25 -7.36
C LEU A 417 -2.72 15.63 -6.42
N LEU A 418 -1.57 16.01 -6.99
CA LEU A 418 -0.34 16.30 -6.27
C LEU A 418 0.16 17.72 -6.53
N ASN A 419 0.75 18.33 -5.50
CA ASN A 419 1.43 19.63 -5.58
C ASN A 419 2.94 19.48 -5.86
N GLY A 420 3.31 18.59 -6.78
CA GLY A 420 4.69 18.34 -7.16
C GLY A 420 4.82 17.19 -8.16
N ASN A 421 5.92 17.14 -8.89
CA ASN A 421 6.16 16.12 -9.92
C ASN A 421 6.83 14.87 -9.32
N PRO A 422 6.12 13.75 -9.14
CA PRO A 422 6.71 12.53 -8.59
C PRO A 422 7.71 11.84 -9.55
N LEU A 423 7.74 12.20 -10.84
CA LEU A 423 8.75 11.68 -11.78
C LEU A 423 10.11 12.35 -11.62
N GLN A 424 10.16 13.56 -11.04
CA GLN A 424 11.42 14.26 -10.73
C GLN A 424 11.94 13.91 -9.34
N ASP A 425 11.02 13.78 -8.38
CA ASP A 425 11.33 13.42 -7.00
C ASP A 425 10.18 12.60 -6.42
N ILE A 426 10.44 11.33 -6.12
CA ILE A 426 9.42 10.42 -5.60
C ILE A 426 8.81 10.89 -4.28
N ASN A 427 9.48 11.77 -3.51
CA ASN A 427 8.92 12.33 -2.28
C ASN A 427 7.71 13.23 -2.53
N GLN A 428 7.51 13.72 -3.76
CA GLN A 428 6.35 14.53 -4.14
C GLN A 428 5.02 13.74 -4.06
N THR A 429 5.05 12.41 -3.97
CA THR A 429 3.84 11.59 -3.76
C THR A 429 3.13 11.92 -2.44
N ARG A 430 3.82 12.56 -1.48
CA ARG A 430 3.25 12.98 -0.19
C ARG A 430 2.50 14.31 -0.27
N GLN A 431 2.66 15.07 -1.35
CA GLN A 431 2.10 16.42 -1.49
C GLN A 431 0.67 16.36 -2.04
N ILE A 432 -0.23 15.70 -1.31
CA ILE A 432 -1.59 15.41 -1.77
C ILE A 432 -2.49 16.65 -1.66
N GLU A 433 -3.14 16.97 -2.78
CA GLU A 433 -4.10 18.06 -2.94
C GLU A 433 -5.56 17.56 -3.01
N GLY A 434 -5.73 16.27 -3.21
CA GLY A 434 -7.00 15.58 -3.11
C GLY A 434 -6.96 14.22 -3.78
N VAL A 435 -7.97 13.41 -3.46
CA VAL A 435 -8.09 12.03 -3.91
C VAL A 435 -9.48 11.81 -4.48
N MET A 436 -9.54 11.21 -5.66
CA MET A 436 -10.76 10.72 -6.27
C MET A 436 -10.80 9.19 -6.08
N ILE A 437 -11.89 8.67 -5.53
CA ILE A 437 -12.12 7.22 -5.34
C ILE A 437 -13.55 6.88 -5.76
N GLY A 438 -13.68 6.04 -6.78
CA GLY A 438 -14.98 5.76 -7.41
C GLY A 438 -15.65 7.07 -7.83
N THR A 439 -16.78 7.39 -7.21
CA THR A 439 -17.53 8.63 -7.50
C THR A 439 -17.22 9.78 -6.54
N ASN A 440 -16.38 9.60 -5.53
CA ASN A 440 -16.17 10.60 -4.48
C ASN A 440 -14.88 11.41 -4.71
N TRP A 441 -14.99 12.74 -4.63
CA TRP A 441 -13.84 13.63 -4.52
C TRP A 441 -13.59 14.06 -3.08
N LEU A 442 -12.40 13.74 -2.59
CA LEU A 442 -11.90 14.07 -1.27
C LEU A 442 -10.89 15.20 -1.42
N SER A 443 -11.34 16.44 -1.22
CA SER A 443 -10.46 17.61 -1.28
C SER A 443 -9.39 17.57 -0.16
N LYS A 444 -8.28 18.28 -0.35
CA LYS A 444 -7.27 18.48 0.70
C LYS A 444 -7.88 18.90 2.05
N ALA A 445 -8.79 19.86 2.03
CA ALA A 445 -9.46 20.34 3.25
C ALA A 445 -10.29 19.25 3.95
N TYR A 446 -10.95 18.38 3.18
CA TYR A 446 -11.65 17.22 3.72
C TYR A 446 -10.66 16.23 4.34
N LEU A 447 -9.60 15.87 3.61
CA LEU A 447 -8.59 14.92 4.08
C LEU A 447 -7.88 15.40 5.35
N GLU A 448 -7.49 16.68 5.42
CA GLU A 448 -6.87 17.27 6.60
C GLU A 448 -7.80 17.25 7.81
N LYS A 449 -9.10 17.51 7.61
CA LYS A 449 -10.12 17.43 8.66
C LYS A 449 -10.28 16.01 9.18
N GLU A 450 -10.36 15.01 8.30
CA GLU A 450 -10.49 13.61 8.71
C GLU A 450 -9.22 13.12 9.41
N LEU A 451 -8.03 13.42 8.88
CA LEU A 451 -6.76 13.12 9.53
C LEU A 451 -6.69 13.73 10.94
N LYS A 452 -7.16 14.97 11.13
CA LYS A 452 -7.12 15.62 12.45
C LYS A 452 -7.93 14.85 13.51
N LYS A 453 -9.01 14.16 13.12
CA LYS A 453 -9.81 13.32 14.04
C LYS A 453 -9.11 12.02 14.43
N LEU A 454 -8.19 11.55 13.59
CA LEU A 454 -7.49 10.28 13.77
C LEU A 454 -6.21 10.41 14.61
N GLU A 455 -5.77 11.63 14.93
CA GLU A 455 -4.64 11.86 15.82
C GLU A 455 -4.91 11.21 17.19
N LYS A 456 -4.01 10.31 17.59
CA LYS A 456 -4.02 9.64 18.89
C LYS A 456 -3.21 10.53 19.84
N LYS A 457 -3.89 11.03 20.87
CA LYS A 457 -3.30 11.90 21.91
C LYS A 457 -2.37 11.12 22.83
#